data_AF-A0A0L6W0W2-F1
#
_entry.id   AF-A0A0L6W0W2-F1
#
_cell.length_a   1.000
_cell.length_b   1.000
_cell.length_c   1.000
_cell.angle_alpha   90.00
_cell.angle_beta   90.00
_cell.angle_gamma   90.00
#
_symmetry.space_group_name_H-M   'P 1'
#
loop_
_entity.id
_entity.type
_entity.pdbx_description
1 polymer ?
#
loop_
_entity_poly.entity_id
_entity_poly.type
_entity_poly.pdbx_seq_one_letter_code
_entity_poly.pdbx_strand_id
1 'polypeptide(L)'
;MNILIKEKESRHSVWTVKKIAVIGVFIALSFVGALIKIPSPVGSIGMDSAPGYFVALAVGGIEGALVISIGHLLTAAVAGFPLTLPMHLLVAGLMALWALVFRWVNLRFGLVPAVIAGVILNGVVSSFTMLPVGGMGAAVGIMPFLSVASALNLIVAALAFKKIKGKKSLF
;
A
#
# COMPACT_ATOMS: atom_id res chain seq x y z
N MET A 1 -4.28 -33.66 -39.44
CA MET A 1 -3.38 -32.58 -38.96
C MET A 1 -4.09 -31.23 -38.90
N ASN A 2 -5.29 -31.12 -38.32
CA ASN A 2 -6.04 -29.85 -38.27
C ASN A 2 -6.86 -29.65 -36.98
N ILE A 3 -6.65 -30.50 -35.96
CA ILE A 3 -7.37 -30.43 -34.68
C ILE A 3 -6.48 -29.84 -33.57
N LEU A 4 -5.15 -29.88 -33.74
CA LEU A 4 -4.19 -29.41 -32.73
C LEU A 4 -3.83 -27.92 -32.81
N ILE A 5 -4.34 -27.18 -33.81
CA ILE A 5 -4.05 -25.74 -33.97
C ILE A 5 -5.12 -24.87 -33.27
N LYS A 6 -6.25 -25.45 -32.87
CA LYS A 6 -7.37 -24.71 -32.28
C LYS A 6 -7.26 -24.47 -30.77
N GLU A 7 -6.37 -25.15 -30.06
CA GLU A 7 -6.14 -24.93 -28.62
C GLU A 7 -5.16 -23.79 -28.29
N LYS A 8 -4.88 -22.90 -29.25
CA LYS A 8 -4.16 -21.65 -28.97
C LYS A 8 -5.12 -20.47 -28.80
N GLU A 9 -6.35 -20.74 -28.35
CA GLU A 9 -7.34 -19.73 -27.97
C GLU A 9 -6.92 -19.03 -26.67
N SER A 10 -6.56 -17.75 -26.83
CA SER A 10 -6.63 -16.66 -25.85
C SER A 10 -6.27 -16.98 -24.39
N ARG A 11 -4.99 -16.83 -24.04
CA ARG A 11 -4.68 -16.29 -22.71
C ARG A 11 -5.17 -14.85 -22.67
N HIS A 12 -6.41 -14.62 -22.24
CA HIS A 12 -6.81 -13.27 -21.85
C HIS A 12 -5.81 -12.79 -20.79
N SER A 13 -5.02 -11.78 -21.15
CA SER A 13 -4.13 -11.13 -20.18
C SER A 13 -4.99 -10.63 -19.02
N VAL A 14 -4.72 -11.12 -17.81
CA VAL A 14 -5.33 -10.60 -16.57
C VAL A 14 -5.04 -9.09 -16.36
N TRP A 15 -4.06 -8.56 -17.12
CA TRP A 15 -3.66 -7.17 -17.20
C TRP A 15 -4.27 -6.51 -18.44
N THR A 16 -5.30 -5.70 -18.22
CA THR A 16 -5.85 -4.83 -19.27
C THR A 16 -5.10 -3.49 -19.26
N VAL A 17 -5.05 -2.81 -20.42
CA VAL A 17 -4.47 -1.46 -20.54
C VAL A 17 -5.09 -0.51 -19.51
N LYS A 18 -6.40 -0.62 -19.28
CA LYS A 18 -7.13 0.14 -18.26
C LYS A 18 -6.56 -0.10 -16.85
N LYS A 19 -6.32 -1.35 -16.45
CA LYS A 19 -5.74 -1.66 -15.13
C LYS A 19 -4.32 -1.09 -14.98
N ILE A 20 -3.48 -1.22 -16.00
CA ILE A 20 -2.11 -0.69 -15.98
C ILE A 20 -2.14 0.84 -15.84
N ALA A 21 -3.01 1.52 -16.60
CA ALA A 21 -3.17 2.97 -16.50
C ALA A 21 -3.63 3.40 -15.10
N VAL A 22 -4.57 2.68 -14.49
CA VAL A 22 -5.03 2.94 -13.12
C VAL A 22 -3.89 2.79 -12.12
N ILE A 23 -3.12 1.70 -12.20
CA ILE A 23 -1.94 1.49 -11.34
C ILE A 23 -0.96 2.67 -11.49
N GLY A 24 -0.64 3.07 -12.72
CA GLY A 24 0.25 4.21 -12.97
C GLY A 24 -0.25 5.52 -12.36
N VAL A 25 -1.54 5.84 -12.52
CA VAL A 25 -2.15 7.05 -11.94
C VAL A 25 -2.10 7.00 -10.41
N PHE A 26 -2.40 5.87 -9.79
CA PHE A 26 -2.38 5.76 -8.34
C PHE A 26 -0.96 5.72 -7.76
N ILE A 27 0.04 5.22 -8.50
CA ILE A 27 1.46 5.38 -8.14
C ILE A 27 1.85 6.86 -8.14
N ALA A 28 1.45 7.62 -9.17
CA ALA A 28 1.67 9.06 -9.21
C ALA A 28 0.96 9.78 -8.04
N LEU A 29 -0.26 9.34 -7.70
CA LEU A 29 -0.98 9.87 -6.54
C LEU A 29 -0.30 9.54 -5.21
N SER A 30 0.27 8.33 -5.06
CA SER A 30 1.11 7.96 -3.92
C SER A 30 2.32 8.88 -3.81
N PHE A 31 2.97 9.18 -4.92
CA PHE A 31 4.07 10.14 -4.94
C PHE A 31 3.65 11.55 -4.50
N VAL A 32 2.51 12.05 -4.98
CA VAL A 32 1.98 13.36 -4.52
C VAL A 32 1.61 13.32 -3.04
N GLY A 33 0.98 12.25 -2.57
CA GLY A 33 0.64 12.04 -1.16
C GLY A 33 1.87 12.01 -0.26
N ALA A 34 3.00 11.50 -0.76
CA ALA A 34 4.27 11.49 -0.06
C ALA A 34 4.81 12.90 0.30
N LEU A 35 4.40 13.92 -0.45
CA LEU A 35 4.76 15.31 -0.17
C LEU A 35 4.07 15.84 1.09
N ILE A 36 2.97 15.22 1.51
CA ILE A 36 2.33 15.48 2.80
C ILE A 36 3.08 14.68 3.86
N LYS A 37 4.01 15.37 4.53
CA LYS A 37 4.95 14.77 5.47
C LYS A 37 4.45 14.88 6.91
N ILE A 38 4.43 13.75 7.60
CA ILE A 38 4.20 13.66 9.05
C ILE A 38 5.58 13.57 9.72
N PRO A 39 5.97 14.50 10.60
CA PRO A 39 7.29 14.52 11.21
C PRO A 39 7.51 13.27 12.09
N SER A 40 8.72 12.71 12.06
CA SER A 40 9.11 11.57 12.89
C SER A 40 10.59 11.62 13.29
N PRO A 41 11.03 10.85 14.30
CA PRO A 41 12.44 10.83 14.74
C PRO A 41 13.45 10.40 13.68
N VAL A 42 13.01 9.73 12.61
CA VAL A 42 13.83 9.26 11.49
C VAL A 42 13.60 10.08 10.21
N GLY A 43 13.06 11.28 10.34
CA GLY A 43 12.74 12.18 9.23
C GLY A 43 11.24 12.44 9.11
N SER A 44 10.61 11.92 8.06
CA SER A 44 9.17 12.09 7.84
C SER A 44 8.53 10.84 7.28
N ILE A 45 7.29 10.59 7.68
CA ILE A 45 6.45 9.51 7.17
C ILE A 45 5.40 10.13 6.26
N GLY A 46 5.32 9.67 5.00
CA GLY A 46 4.43 10.25 3.99
C GLY A 46 3.01 9.67 4.02
N MET A 47 2.11 10.32 3.26
CA MET A 47 0.78 9.77 2.93
C MET A 47 0.79 8.96 1.62
N ASP A 48 1.88 8.25 1.37
CA ASP A 48 2.15 7.48 0.16
C ASP A 48 1.35 6.18 0.06
N SER A 49 0.82 5.67 1.18
CA SER A 49 0.14 4.38 1.25
C SER A 49 -1.36 4.43 1.07
N ALA A 50 -2.01 5.57 1.31
CA ALA A 50 -3.46 5.74 1.13
C ALA A 50 -3.93 5.35 -0.29
N PRO A 51 -3.27 5.78 -1.38
CA PRO A 51 -3.68 5.42 -2.74
C PRO A 51 -3.57 3.91 -2.99
N GLY A 52 -2.51 3.27 -2.47
CA GLY A 52 -2.32 1.82 -2.59
C GLY A 52 -3.36 1.01 -1.80
N TYR A 53 -3.66 1.39 -0.56
CA TYR A 53 -4.75 0.77 0.21
C TYR A 53 -6.12 0.97 -0.45
N PHE A 54 -6.38 2.13 -1.05
CA PHE A 54 -7.61 2.38 -1.81
C PHE A 54 -7.71 1.45 -3.01
N VAL A 55 -6.66 1.33 -3.82
CA VAL A 55 -6.62 0.42 -4.98
C VAL A 55 -6.78 -1.03 -4.55
N ALA A 56 -6.19 -1.41 -3.40
CA ALA A 56 -6.35 -2.73 -2.81
C ALA A 56 -7.82 -3.07 -2.55
N LEU A 57 -8.65 -2.10 -2.14
CA LEU A 57 -10.08 -2.29 -1.96
C LEU A 57 -10.87 -2.20 -3.28
N ALA A 58 -10.60 -1.17 -4.08
CA ALA A 58 -11.43 -0.79 -5.22
C ALA A 58 -11.17 -1.61 -6.50
N VAL A 59 -9.92 -2.02 -6.73
CA VAL A 59 -9.50 -2.69 -7.97
C VAL A 59 -9.13 -4.15 -7.69
N GLY A 60 -8.19 -4.37 -6.78
CA GLY A 60 -7.68 -5.71 -6.51
C GLY A 60 -6.44 -5.67 -5.62
N GLY A 61 -6.19 -6.79 -4.92
CA GLY A 61 -5.14 -6.87 -3.91
C GLY A 61 -3.74 -6.71 -4.51
N ILE A 62 -3.48 -7.36 -5.66
CA ILE A 62 -2.18 -7.31 -6.34
C ILE A 62 -1.94 -5.89 -6.87
N GLU A 63 -2.95 -5.28 -7.49
CA GLU A 63 -2.86 -3.92 -7.99
C GLU A 63 -2.57 -2.92 -6.87
N GLY A 64 -3.24 -3.05 -5.71
CA GLY A 64 -2.97 -2.22 -4.54
C GLY A 64 -1.58 -2.46 -3.94
N ALA A 65 -1.12 -3.70 -3.90
CA ALA A 65 0.22 -4.08 -3.44
C ALA A 65 1.33 -3.49 -4.32
N LEU A 66 1.12 -3.42 -5.65
CA LEU A 66 2.05 -2.76 -6.57
C LEU A 66 2.07 -1.24 -6.35
N VAL A 67 0.90 -0.61 -6.24
CA VAL A 67 0.81 0.83 -6.01
C VAL A 67 1.48 1.23 -4.70
N ILE A 68 1.19 0.54 -3.60
CA ILE A 68 1.74 0.89 -2.29
C ILE A 68 3.25 0.70 -2.21
N SER A 69 3.78 -0.40 -2.76
CA SER A 69 5.21 -0.71 -2.70
C SER A 69 6.02 0.24 -3.57
N ILE A 70 5.61 0.46 -4.82
CA ILE A 70 6.29 1.39 -5.73
C ILE A 70 6.16 2.83 -5.21
N GLY A 71 4.97 3.22 -4.74
CA GLY A 71 4.74 4.53 -4.13
C GLY A 71 5.67 4.80 -2.95
N HIS A 72 5.87 3.80 -2.09
CA HIS A 72 6.81 3.89 -0.97
C HIS A 72 8.26 4.04 -1.42
N LEU A 73 8.68 3.26 -2.41
CA LEU A 73 10.05 3.36 -2.94
C LEU A 73 10.32 4.72 -3.60
N LEU A 74 9.35 5.30 -4.31
CA LEU A 74 9.47 6.64 -4.87
C LEU A 74 9.55 7.72 -3.78
N THR A 75 8.76 7.58 -2.73
CA THR A 75 8.81 8.45 -1.54
C THR A 75 10.19 8.42 -0.89
N ALA A 76 10.71 7.22 -0.67
CA ALA A 76 12.03 7.00 -0.10
C ALA A 76 13.14 7.55 -1.00
N ALA A 77 13.03 7.35 -2.32
CA ALA A 77 14.01 7.83 -3.29
C ALA A 77 14.15 9.35 -3.28
N VAL A 78 13.03 10.07 -3.24
CA VAL A 78 13.05 11.55 -3.18
C VAL A 78 13.53 12.09 -1.83
N ALA A 79 13.38 11.32 -0.76
CA ALA A 79 13.98 11.62 0.55
C ALA A 79 15.46 11.19 0.66
N GLY A 80 16.04 10.59 -0.38
CA GLY A 80 17.44 10.12 -0.39
C GLY A 80 17.69 8.81 0.37
N PHE A 81 16.66 7.97 0.55
CA PHE A 81 16.70 6.69 1.28
C PHE A 81 17.31 6.84 2.71
N PRO A 82 16.65 7.54 3.64
CA PRO A 82 17.21 7.92 4.96
C PRO A 82 17.66 6.73 5.84
N LEU A 83 17.12 5.54 5.59
CA LEU A 83 17.43 4.29 6.30
C LEU A 83 18.16 3.27 5.40
N THR A 84 18.72 3.71 4.27
CA THR A 84 19.29 2.91 3.18
C THR A 84 18.25 2.21 2.29
N LEU A 85 18.66 1.84 1.07
CA LEU A 85 17.82 1.16 0.08
C LEU A 85 17.32 -0.22 0.56
N PRO A 86 18.15 -1.12 1.14
CA PRO A 86 17.68 -2.42 1.62
C PRO A 86 16.52 -2.34 2.62
N MET A 87 16.57 -1.39 3.55
CA MET A 87 15.48 -1.20 4.52
C MET A 87 14.18 -0.79 3.85
N HIS A 88 14.23 0.10 2.85
CA HIS A 88 13.03 0.54 2.14
C HIS A 88 12.46 -0.54 1.22
N LEU A 89 13.29 -1.43 0.68
CA LEU A 89 12.82 -2.62 -0.05
C LEU A 89 12.07 -3.58 0.89
N LEU A 90 12.60 -3.80 2.10
CA LEU A 90 11.93 -4.60 3.13
C LEU A 90 10.58 -3.98 3.51
N VAL A 91 10.56 -2.68 3.82
CA VAL A 91 9.33 -1.97 4.19
C VAL A 91 8.31 -1.96 3.04
N ALA A 92 8.75 -1.72 1.80
CA ALA A 92 7.87 -1.80 0.63
C ALA A 92 7.22 -3.19 0.48
N GLY A 93 7.97 -4.26 0.73
CA GLY A 93 7.45 -5.63 0.75
C GLY A 93 6.41 -5.86 1.86
N LEU A 94 6.68 -5.37 3.07
CA LEU A 94 5.71 -5.42 4.18
C LEU A 94 4.45 -4.62 3.87
N MET A 95 4.59 -3.42 3.29
CA MET A 95 3.44 -2.59 2.92
C MET A 95 2.59 -3.26 1.83
N ALA A 96 3.21 -3.92 0.85
CA ALA A 96 2.50 -4.76 -0.11
C ALA A 96 1.72 -5.89 0.58
N LEU A 97 2.34 -6.59 1.53
CA LEU A 97 1.66 -7.61 2.34
C LEU A 97 0.48 -7.01 3.12
N TRP A 98 0.66 -5.86 3.75
CA TRP A 98 -0.41 -5.19 4.49
C TRP A 98 -1.55 -4.71 3.61
N ALA A 99 -1.31 -4.33 2.36
CA ALA A 99 -2.39 -4.04 1.41
C ALA A 99 -3.22 -5.29 1.08
N LEU A 100 -2.57 -6.45 0.91
CA LEU A 100 -3.26 -7.74 0.71
C LEU A 100 -4.08 -8.13 1.93
N VAL A 101 -3.49 -8.04 3.13
CA VAL A 101 -4.17 -8.33 4.40
C VAL A 101 -5.34 -7.36 4.60
N PHE A 102 -5.15 -6.07 4.38
CA PHE A 102 -6.21 -5.06 4.49
C PHE A 102 -7.41 -5.39 3.61
N ARG A 103 -7.18 -5.74 2.33
CA ARG A 103 -8.24 -6.21 1.43
C ARG A 103 -8.90 -7.48 1.99
N TRP A 104 -8.12 -8.48 2.39
CA TRP A 104 -8.63 -9.76 2.87
C TRP A 104 -9.51 -9.58 4.12
N VAL A 105 -9.07 -8.80 5.11
CA VAL A 105 -9.86 -8.49 6.32
C VAL A 105 -11.15 -7.76 5.92
N ASN A 106 -11.09 -6.79 5.00
CA ASN A 106 -12.28 -6.07 4.55
C ASN A 106 -13.30 -7.00 3.87
N LEU A 107 -12.85 -7.96 3.07
CA LEU A 107 -13.73 -8.92 2.41
C LEU A 107 -14.38 -9.91 3.38
N ARG A 108 -13.73 -10.21 4.51
CA ARG A 108 -14.21 -11.20 5.49
C ARG A 108 -15.01 -10.59 6.64
N PHE A 109 -14.57 -9.43 7.14
CA PHE A 109 -15.07 -8.83 8.38
C PHE A 109 -15.55 -7.38 8.20
N GLY A 110 -15.36 -6.80 7.02
CA GLY A 110 -15.77 -5.44 6.71
C GLY A 110 -14.71 -4.38 6.98
N LEU A 111 -15.05 -3.13 6.66
CA LEU A 111 -14.09 -2.04 6.52
C LEU A 111 -13.49 -1.58 7.85
N VAL A 112 -14.27 -1.59 8.93
CA VAL A 112 -13.81 -1.14 10.25
C VAL A 112 -12.75 -2.09 10.83
N PRO A 113 -12.98 -3.43 10.90
CA PRO A 113 -11.92 -4.36 11.30
C PRO A 113 -10.68 -4.29 10.42
N ALA A 114 -10.86 -4.03 9.11
CA ALA A 114 -9.74 -3.87 8.19
C ALA A 114 -8.85 -2.67 8.55
N VAL A 115 -9.45 -1.51 8.86
CA VAL A 115 -8.68 -0.33 9.29
C VAL A 115 -7.94 -0.61 10.58
N ILE A 116 -8.60 -1.22 11.58
CA ILE A 116 -7.96 -1.56 12.85
C ILE A 116 -6.78 -2.51 12.64
N ALA A 117 -6.97 -3.60 11.89
CA ALA A 117 -5.92 -4.56 11.59
C ALA A 117 -4.77 -3.90 10.82
N GLY A 118 -5.08 -3.06 9.83
CA GLY A 118 -4.08 -2.32 9.07
C GLY A 118 -3.25 -1.39 9.95
N VAL A 119 -3.87 -0.67 10.89
CA VAL A 119 -3.15 0.23 11.81
C VAL A 119 -2.21 -0.56 12.72
N ILE A 120 -2.67 -1.69 13.26
CA ILE A 120 -1.84 -2.54 14.12
C ILE A 120 -0.66 -3.11 13.32
N LEU A 121 -0.93 -3.69 12.14
CA LEU A 121 0.12 -4.35 11.36
C LEU A 121 1.11 -3.34 10.77
N ASN A 122 0.63 -2.28 10.14
CA ASN A 122 1.50 -1.31 9.48
C ASN A 122 2.08 -0.27 10.46
N GLY A 123 1.40 0.02 11.57
CA GLY A 123 1.87 0.93 12.61
C GLY A 123 2.74 0.22 13.64
N VAL A 124 2.15 -0.72 14.38
CA VAL A 124 2.82 -1.38 15.51
C VAL A 124 3.79 -2.46 15.04
N VAL A 125 3.35 -3.41 14.21
CA VAL A 125 4.19 -4.55 13.81
C VAL A 125 5.35 -4.09 12.92
N SER A 126 5.10 -3.25 11.91
CA SER A 126 6.17 -2.70 11.07
C SER A 126 7.21 -1.88 11.84
N SER A 127 6.89 -1.33 13.01
CA SER A 127 7.88 -0.58 13.81
C SER A 127 9.04 -1.47 14.29
N PHE A 128 8.82 -2.77 14.44
CA PHE A 128 9.87 -3.73 14.78
C PHE A 128 10.89 -3.95 13.66
N THR A 129 10.65 -3.44 12.45
CA THR A 129 11.69 -3.37 11.41
C THR A 129 12.87 -2.49 11.82
N MET A 130 12.71 -1.63 12.83
CA MET A 130 13.79 -0.79 13.37
C MET A 130 14.71 -1.51 14.37
N LEU A 131 14.38 -2.74 14.79
CA LEU A 131 15.25 -3.53 15.66
C LEU A 131 16.70 -3.67 15.16
N PRO A 132 16.97 -4.03 13.89
CA PRO A 132 18.35 -4.09 13.38
C PRO A 132 19.02 -2.72 13.24
N VAL A 133 18.27 -1.61 13.27
CA VAL A 133 18.81 -0.24 13.09
C VAL A 133 19.25 0.36 14.42
N GLY A 134 18.43 0.23 15.46
CA GLY A 134 18.69 0.86 16.76
C GLY A 134 18.05 0.13 17.94
N GLY A 135 17.77 -1.17 17.78
CA GLY A 135 17.20 -2.02 18.82
C GLY A 135 15.77 -1.62 19.21
N MET A 136 15.39 -2.03 20.42
CA MET A 136 14.03 -1.79 20.95
C MET A 136 13.72 -0.29 21.11
N GLY A 137 14.73 0.52 21.42
CA GLY A 137 14.57 1.98 21.53
C GLY A 137 14.11 2.62 20.23
N ALA A 138 14.70 2.23 19.09
CA ALA A 138 14.27 2.71 17.78
C ALA A 138 12.87 2.22 17.41
N ALA A 139 12.56 0.95 17.69
CA ALA A 139 11.24 0.36 17.42
C ALA A 139 10.11 1.06 18.22
N VAL A 140 10.29 1.24 19.53
CA VAL A 140 9.30 1.93 20.37
C VAL A 140 9.25 3.43 20.05
N GLY A 141 10.40 4.04 19.74
CA GLY A 141 10.49 5.46 19.42
C GLY A 141 9.73 5.86 18.15
N ILE A 142 9.73 5.02 17.12
CA ILE A 142 9.00 5.31 15.86
C ILE A 142 7.52 4.92 15.92
N MET A 143 7.17 3.96 16.79
CA MET A 143 5.85 3.35 16.87
C MET A 143 4.66 4.32 16.95
N PRO A 144 4.65 5.35 17.81
CA PRO A 144 3.51 6.27 17.85
C PRO A 144 3.35 7.04 16.53
N PHE A 145 4.45 7.47 15.91
CA PHE A 145 4.45 8.20 14.65
C PHE A 145 3.99 7.32 13.48
N LEU A 146 4.47 6.08 13.40
CA LEU A 146 4.09 5.13 12.36
C LEU A 146 2.63 4.71 12.51
N SER A 147 2.15 4.54 13.75
CA SER A 147 0.74 4.26 14.05
C SER A 147 -0.19 5.39 13.59
N VAL A 148 0.14 6.64 13.89
CA VAL A 148 -0.65 7.81 13.46
C VAL A 148 -0.65 7.94 11.93
N ALA A 149 0.52 7.86 11.30
CA ALA A 149 0.62 7.93 9.84
C ALA A 149 -0.15 6.79 9.16
N SER A 150 -0.05 5.56 9.68
CA SER A 150 -0.80 4.41 9.21
C SER A 150 -2.30 4.62 9.31
N ALA A 151 -2.79 5.12 10.45
CA ALA A 151 -4.20 5.43 10.67
C ALA A 151 -4.72 6.45 9.66
N LEU A 152 -3.99 7.54 9.44
CA LEU A 152 -4.38 8.55 8.45
C LEU A 152 -4.47 7.97 7.04
N ASN A 153 -3.47 7.18 6.62
CA ASN A 153 -3.48 6.55 5.29
C ASN A 153 -4.66 5.59 5.09
N LEU A 154 -4.91 4.71 6.07
CA LEU A 154 -5.99 3.73 6.02
C LEU A 154 -7.37 4.36 6.12
N ILE A 155 -7.55 5.38 6.97
CA ILE A 155 -8.82 6.11 7.10
C ILE A 155 -9.13 6.85 5.80
N VAL A 156 -8.16 7.55 5.21
CA VAL A 156 -8.36 8.24 3.92
C VAL A 156 -8.74 7.23 2.84
N ALA A 157 -8.03 6.11 2.73
CA ALA A 157 -8.35 5.04 1.78
C ALA A 157 -9.77 4.48 2.00
N ALA A 158 -10.13 4.19 3.25
CA ALA A 158 -11.42 3.64 3.63
C ALA A 158 -12.58 4.62 3.34
N LEU A 159 -12.40 5.91 3.65
CA LEU A 159 -13.40 6.95 3.37
C LEU A 159 -13.58 7.15 1.86
N ALA A 160 -12.47 7.20 1.10
CA ALA A 160 -12.52 7.28 -0.36
C ALA A 160 -13.26 6.07 -0.95
N PHE A 161 -12.93 4.86 -0.49
CA PHE A 161 -13.62 3.64 -0.91
C PHE A 161 -15.10 3.67 -0.56
N LYS A 162 -15.48 4.05 0.67
CA LYS A 162 -16.89 4.12 1.10
C LYS A 162 -17.69 5.12 0.26
N LYS A 163 -17.12 6.28 -0.09
CA LYS A 163 -17.78 7.29 -0.94
C LYS A 163 -18.05 6.80 -2.36
N ILE A 164 -17.24 5.87 -2.85
CA ILE A 164 -17.32 5.36 -4.22
C ILE A 164 -18.11 4.05 -4.29
N LYS A 165 -18.08 3.24 -3.22
CA LYS A 165 -18.81 1.97 -3.07
C LYS A 165 -20.32 2.22 -3.09
N GLY A 166 -20.90 2.22 -4.29
CA GLY A 166 -22.31 2.52 -4.56
C GLY A 166 -22.54 3.18 -5.92
N LYS A 167 -21.51 3.79 -6.52
CA LYS A 167 -21.56 4.29 -7.88
C LYS A 167 -21.19 3.14 -8.83
N LYS A 168 -22.16 2.61 -9.58
CA LYS A 168 -21.89 1.64 -10.66
C LYS A 168 -20.94 2.31 -11.65
N SER A 169 -19.84 1.63 -11.99
CA SER A 169 -18.73 2.12 -12.81
C SER A 169 -17.76 3.06 -12.05
N LEU A 170 -16.69 2.45 -11.51
CA LEU A 170 -15.38 3.10 -11.52
C LEU A 170 -14.35 2.32 -12.35
N PHE A 171 -14.59 1.02 -12.57
CA PHE A 171 -13.73 0.15 -13.38
C PHE A 171 -14.58 -0.84 -14.15
#